data_AF-A0A431FUN1-F1
#
_entry.id   AF-A0A431FUN1-F1
#
_cell.length_a   1.000
_cell.length_b   1.000
_cell.length_c   1.000
_cell.angle_alpha   90.00
_cell.angle_beta   90.00
_cell.angle_gamma   90.00
#
_symmetry.space_group_name_H-M   'P 1'
#
loop_
_entity.id
_entity.type
_entity.pdbx_description
1 polymer ?
#
loop_
_entity_poly.entity_id
_entity_poly.type
_entity_poly.pdbx_seq_one_letter_code
_entity_poly.pdbx_strand_id
1 'polypeptide(L)' 'MKIIIIDTACANLASLKFCLDRLGFNATISRDLKELESADKLFLPGVG' A
#
# COMPACT_ATOMS: atom_id res chain seq x y z
N MET A 1 -3.56 1.46 -12.97
CA MET A 1 -2.29 1.38 -12.20
C MET A 1 -2.61 0.74 -10.86
N LYS A 2 -2.09 -0.47 -10.61
CA LYS A 2 -2.29 -1.25 -9.39
C LYS A 2 -1.23 -0.83 -8.38
N ILE A 3 -1.63 -0.03 -7.40
CA ILE A 3 -0.78 0.36 -6.28
C ILE A 3 -1.09 -0.57 -5.11
N ILE A 4 -0.05 -1.15 -4.53
CA ILE A 4 -0.20 -1.98 -3.33
C ILE A 4 0.69 -1.44 -2.21
N ILE A 5 0.09 -1.29 -1.03
CA ILE A 5 0.76 -1.04 0.22
C ILE A 5 1.02 -2.40 0.87
N ILE A 6 2.28 -2.68 1.18
CA ILE A 6 2.67 -3.90 1.89
C ILE A 6 2.12 -3.82 3.31
N ASP A 7 1.33 -4.82 3.70
CA ASP A 7 0.83 -4.96 5.07
C ASP A 7 1.98 -5.39 6.00
N THR A 8 2.65 -4.40 6.59
CA THR A 8 3.72 -4.61 7.58
C THR A 8 3.19 -4.72 9.01
N ALA A 9 1.86 -4.82 9.21
CA ALA A 9 1.20 -4.76 10.52
C ALA A 9 1.57 -3.50 11.36
N CYS A 10 2.05 -2.44 10.70
CA CYS A 10 2.42 -1.17 11.33
C CYS A 10 1.23 -0.20 11.41
N ALA A 11 1.26 0.72 12.38
CA ALA A 11 0.15 1.64 12.64
C ALA A 11 -0.12 2.69 11.53
N ASN A 12 0.79 2.87 10.58
CA ASN A 12 0.74 3.94 9.57
C ASN A 12 0.10 3.54 8.22
N LEU A 13 -0.41 2.31 8.09
CA LEU A 13 -1.07 1.82 6.87
C LEU A 13 -2.28 2.70 6.45
N ALA A 14 -3.11 3.08 7.43
CA ALA A 14 -4.31 3.87 7.18
C ALA A 14 -3.98 5.28 6.69
N SER A 15 -2.98 5.93 7.30
CA SER A 15 -2.54 7.28 6.91
C SER A 15 -1.99 7.31 5.49
N LEU A 16 -1.20 6.29 5.12
CA LEU A 16 -0.66 6.16 3.77
C LEU A 16 -1.77 5.93 2.73
N LYS A 17 -2.70 5.01 3.02
CA LYS A 17 -3.85 4.75 2.15
C LYS A 17 -4.69 6.01 1.93
N PHE A 18 -4.98 6.75 3.00
CA PHE A 18 -5.74 7.99 2.93
C PHE A 18 -5.05 9.08 2.09
N CYS A 19 -3.72 9.19 2.20
CA CYS A 19 -2.94 10.11 1.39
C CYS A 19 -3.06 9.78 -0.11
N LEU A 20 -2.96 8.50 -0.46
CA LEU A 20 -3.10 8.02 -1.84
C LEU A 20 -4.53 8.27 -2.37
N ASP A 21 -5.55 7.96 -1.58
CA ASP A 21 -6.95 8.21 -1.95
C ASP A 21 -7.19 9.71 -2.22
N ARG A 22 -6.62 10.61 -1.39
CA ARG A 22 -6.72 12.07 -1.57
C ARG A 22 -6.03 12.56 -2.85
N LEU A 23 -4.99 11.87 -3.30
CA LEU A 23 -4.29 12.15 -4.56
C LEU A 23 -5.00 11.53 -5.77
N GLY A 24 -6.14 10.84 -5.57
CA GLY A 24 -6.89 10.17 -6.64
C GLY A 24 -6.35 8.78 -7.00
N PHE A 25 -5.48 8.20 -6.16
CA PHE A 25 -4.94 6.87 -6.35
C PHE A 25 -5.62 5.85 -5.45
N ASN A 26 -6.16 4.78 -6.05
CA ASN A 26 -6.70 3.67 -5.28
C ASN A 26 -5.57 2.68 -4.94
N ALA A 27 -5.29 2.53 -3.65
CA ALA A 27 -4.27 1.62 -3.15
C ALA A 27 -4.88 0.47 -2.35
N THR A 28 -4.44 -0.75 -2.66
CA THR A 28 -4.81 -1.98 -1.92
C THR A 28 -3.77 -2.25 -0.85
N ILE A 29 -4.20 -2.69 0.34
CA ILE A 29 -3.28 -3.18 1.37
C ILE A 29 -3.24 -4.70 1.25
N SER A 30 -2.05 -5.29 1.09
CA SER A 30 -1.89 -6.74 0.96
C SER A 30 -0.55 -7.24 1.48
N ARG A 31 -0.54 -8.53 1.85
CA ARG A 31 0.65 -9.35 2.19
C ARG A 31 0.76 -10.60 1.31
N ASP A 32 -0.15 -10.77 0.36
CA ASP A 32 -0.11 -11.90 -0.55
C ASP A 32 0.96 -11.67 -1.62
N LEU A 33 1.92 -12.58 -1.74
CA LEU A 33 3.04 -12.45 -2.66
C LEU A 33 2.58 -12.31 -4.12
N LYS A 34 1.53 -13.03 -4.54
CA LYS A 34 1.03 -12.95 -5.93
C LYS A 34 0.39 -11.61 -6.19
N GLU A 35 -0.32 -11.05 -5.21
CA GLU A 35 -0.84 -9.69 -5.33
C GLU A 35 0.29 -8.67 -5.42
N LEU A 36 1.31 -8.77 -4.55
CA LEU A 36 2.48 -7.89 -4.55
C LEU A 36 3.26 -7.93 -5.86
N GLU A 37 3.50 -9.11 -6.42
CA GLU A 37 4.18 -9.30 -7.71
C GLU A 37 3.41 -8.68 -8.89
N SER A 38 2.09 -8.61 -8.80
CA SER A 38 1.24 -8.02 -9.84
C SER A 38 1.08 -6.49 -9.75
N ALA A 39 1.73 -5.84 -8.78
CA ALA A 39 1.60 -4.41 -8.56
C ALA A 39 2.45 -3.61 -9.57
N ASP A 40 1.90 -2.52 -10.10
CA ASP A 40 2.67 -1.56 -10.88
C ASP A 40 3.59 -0.72 -9.97
N LYS A 41 3.15 -0.49 -8.73
CA LYS A 41 3.90 0.23 -7.70
C LYS A 41 3.65 -0.37 -6.33
N LEU A 42 4.72 -0.48 -5.55
CA LEU A 42 4.71 -0.97 -4.19
C LEU A 42 5.12 0.12 -3.22
N PHE A 43 4.39 0.23 -2.11
CA PHE A 43 4.78 1.02 -0.96
C PHE A 43 5.12 0.09 0.20
N LEU A 44 6.30 0.28 0.80
CA LEU A 44 6.72 -0.42 2.01
C LEU A 44 6.62 0.54 3.20
N PRO A 45 5.53 0.51 3.99
CA PRO A 45 5.37 1.36 5.16
C PRO A 45 6.20 0.81 6.32
N GLY A 46 6.82 1.70 7.08
CA GLY A 46 7.54 1.37 8.31
C GLY A 46 7.44 2.51 9.32
N VAL A 47 7.67 2.20 10.59
CA VAL A 47 7.91 3.21 11.62
C VAL A 47 9.42 3.49 11.64
N GLY A 48 9.78 4.76 11.52
CA GLY A 48 11.16 5.20 11.69
C GLY A 48 11.58 5.18 13.15
#